data_AF-D6NQF1-F1
#
_entry.id   AF-D6NQF1-F1
#
_cell.length_a   1.000
_cell.length_b   1.000
_cell.length_c   1.000
_cell.angle_alpha   90.00
_cell.angle_beta   90.00
_cell.angle_gamma   90.00
#
_symmetry.space_group_name_H-M   'P 1'
#
loop_
_entity.id
_entity.type
_entity.pdbx_description
1 polymer ?
#
loop_
_entity_poly.entity_id
_entity_poly.type
_entity_poly.pdbx_seq_one_letter_code
_entity_poly.pdbx_strand_id
1 'polypeptide(L)' 'ELFEEDSECEEPELVQVYLRLKPCNKPSSLYEIRSDRCLITSLDTTTAGHGRRTQHNVSKMYTFSHIFGPDSSQK' A
#
# COMPACT_ATOMS: atom_id res chain seq x y z
N GLU A 1 32.32 -4.08 -37.38
CA GLU A 1 31.13 -4.24 -36.53
C GLU A 1 31.65 -4.51 -35.13
N LEU A 2 31.70 -3.46 -34.31
CA LEU A 2 32.20 -3.48 -32.94
C LEU A 2 31.03 -3.90 -32.04
N PHE A 3 31.27 -4.95 -31.27
CA PHE A 3 30.35 -5.53 -30.31
C PHE A 3 30.03 -4.53 -29.20
N GLU A 4 28.78 -4.05 -29.14
CA GLU A 4 28.15 -3.43 -27.96
C GLU A 4 26.66 -3.82 -27.93
N GLU A 5 26.38 -5.13 -27.98
CA GLU A 5 25.08 -5.66 -27.51
C GLU A 5 25.29 -6.15 -26.07
N ASP A 6 24.31 -5.85 -25.22
CA ASP A 6 24.21 -6.22 -23.79
C ASP A 6 24.89 -5.29 -22.77
N SER A 7 24.60 -3.98 -22.86
CA SER A 7 24.41 -3.23 -21.61
C SER A 7 23.05 -3.61 -21.03
N GLU A 8 22.98 -4.77 -20.35
CA GLU A 8 21.94 -4.97 -19.34
C GLU A 8 22.11 -3.84 -18.32
N CYS A 9 21.26 -2.82 -18.42
CA CYS A 9 21.15 -1.84 -17.36
C CYS A 9 20.78 -2.60 -16.08
N GLU A 10 21.74 -2.85 -15.20
CA GLU A 10 21.45 -3.28 -13.82
C GLU A 10 20.59 -2.17 -13.21
N GLU A 11 19.26 -2.36 -13.23
CA GLU A 11 18.35 -1.44 -12.56
C GLU A 11 18.80 -1.34 -11.10
N PRO A 12 19.01 -0.13 -10.56
CA PRO A 12 19.46 0.01 -9.19
C PRO A 12 18.45 -0.68 -8.27
N GLU A 13 18.95 -1.62 -7.45
CA GLU A 13 18.10 -2.38 -6.55
C GLU A 13 17.38 -1.40 -5.60
N LEU A 14 16.08 -1.22 -5.82
CA LEU A 14 15.27 -0.34 -4.98
C LEU A 14 15.29 -0.86 -3.53
N VAL A 15 15.29 0.05 -2.57
CA VAL A 15 15.19 -0.29 -1.14
C VAL A 15 13.96 -1.16 -0.93
N GLN A 16 14.17 -2.36 -0.38
CA GLN A 16 13.10 -3.29 -0.12
C GLN A 16 12.32 -2.86 1.13
N VAL A 17 11.04 -2.50 0.93
CA VAL A 17 10.15 -2.07 2.02
C VAL A 17 8.98 -3.03 2.13
N TYR A 18 8.84 -3.63 3.30
CA TYR A 18 7.82 -4.61 3.60
C TYR A 18 6.78 -4.04 4.57
N LEU A 19 5.51 -4.35 4.31
CA LEU A 19 4.41 -4.01 5.20
C LEU A 19 3.84 -5.29 5.81
N ARG A 20 3.55 -5.29 7.12
CA ARG A 20 2.80 -6.37 7.78
C ARG A 20 1.55 -5.83 8.45
N LEU A 21 0.41 -6.41 8.12
CA LEU A 21 -0.85 -6.12 8.80
C LEU A 21 -0.99 -7.00 10.04
N LYS A 22 -1.38 -6.37 11.16
CA LYS A 22 -1.74 -7.08 12.38
C LYS A 22 -3.22 -7.50 12.31
N PRO A 23 -3.58 -8.74 12.68
CA PRO A 23 -4.98 -9.14 12.84
C PRO A 23 -5.76 -8.17 13.72
N CYS A 24 -6.97 -7.86 13.27
CA CYS A 24 -7.94 -7.09 14.05
C CYS A 24 -9.17 -7.94 14.31
N ASN A 25 -9.62 -8.00 15.56
CA ASN A 25 -10.80 -8.77 15.95
C ASN A 25 -12.11 -8.06 15.59
N LYS A 26 -12.04 -6.86 14.98
CA LYS A 26 -13.20 -6.09 14.53
C LYS A 26 -13.13 -5.92 13.01
N PRO A 27 -14.24 -6.12 12.29
CA PRO A 27 -14.27 -5.82 10.86
C PRO A 27 -14.00 -4.33 10.66
N SER A 28 -13.06 -4.03 9.77
CA SER A 28 -12.62 -2.68 9.46
C SER A 28 -12.41 -2.55 7.95
N SER A 29 -13.04 -1.55 7.34
CA SER A 29 -12.84 -1.18 5.93
C SER A 29 -11.74 -0.13 5.75
N LEU A 30 -10.97 0.16 6.82
CA LEU A 30 -9.90 1.16 6.78
C LEU A 30 -8.72 0.73 5.93
N TYR A 31 -8.48 -0.58 5.79
CA TYR A 31 -7.35 -1.17 5.09
C TYR A 31 -7.85 -2.24 4.12
N GLU A 32 -7.54 -2.09 2.84
CA GLU A 32 -7.87 -3.07 1.79
C GLU A 32 -6.60 -3.43 1.03
N ILE A 33 -6.22 -4.71 1.08
CA ILE A 33 -5.11 -5.24 0.27
C ILE A 33 -5.66 -5.54 -1.13
N ARG A 34 -5.19 -4.79 -2.14
CA ARG A 34 -5.54 -5.02 -3.57
C ARG A 34 -4.65 -6.06 -4.23
N SER A 35 -3.40 -6.15 -3.77
CA SER A 35 -2.41 -7.16 -4.16
C SER A 35 -1.36 -7.29 -3.07
N ASP A 36 -0.45 -8.25 -3.21
CA ASP A 36 0.71 -8.41 -2.33
C ASP A 36 1.68 -7.22 -2.36
N ARG A 37 1.43 -6.17 -3.16
CA ARG A 37 2.24 -4.95 -3.25
C ARG A 37 1.45 -3.66 -3.08
N CYS A 38 0.11 -3.72 -2.97
CA CYS A 38 -0.75 -2.55 -2.99
C CYS A 38 -1.75 -2.54 -1.83
N LEU A 39 -1.66 -1.50 -0.99
CA LEU A 39 -2.61 -1.21 0.09
C LEU A 39 -3.44 0.02 -0.25
N ILE A 40 -4.76 -0.08 -0.07
CA ILE A 40 -5.67 1.06 -0.03
C ILE A 40 -6.03 1.35 1.41
N THR A 41 -5.89 2.60 1.84
CA THR A 41 -6.42 3.09 3.11
C THR A 41 -7.61 3.99 2.87
N SER A 42 -8.71 3.78 3.58
CA SER A 42 -9.88 4.64 3.53
C SER A 42 -10.07 5.34 4.87
N LEU A 43 -10.04 6.67 4.87
CA LEU A 43 -10.28 7.48 6.07
C LEU A 43 -11.52 8.33 5.88
N ASP A 44 -12.43 8.25 6.83
CA ASP A 44 -13.56 9.16 6.95
C ASP A 44 -13.04 10.50 7.47
N THR A 45 -12.85 11.47 6.59
CA THR A 45 -12.50 12.83 7.03
C THR A 45 -13.80 13.57 7.31
N THR A 46 -14.09 13.84 8.58
CA THR A 46 -15.13 14.80 8.96
C THR A 46 -14.55 16.20 8.86
N THR A 47 -14.82 16.92 7.78
CA THR A 47 -14.45 18.33 7.68
C THR A 47 -15.49 19.17 8.42
N ALA A 48 -15.10 19.84 9.50
CA ALA A 48 -15.98 20.80 10.18
C ALA A 48 -16.06 22.10 9.36
N GLY A 49 -17.10 22.23 8.53
CA GLY A 49 -17.43 23.43 7.76
C GLY A 49 -18.83 23.96 8.11
N HIS A 50 -19.02 25.27 7.99
CA HIS A 50 -20.21 26.03 8.38
C HIS A 50 -21.53 25.36 7.90
N GLY A 51 -22.24 24.68 8.81
CA GLY A 51 -23.62 24.22 8.61
C GLY A 51 -23.86 22.95 7.78
N ARG A 52 -22.84 22.33 7.17
CA ARG A 52 -23.00 21.08 6.40
C ARG A 52 -21.91 20.07 6.77
N ARG A 53 -22.31 18.99 7.44
CA ARG A 53 -21.46 17.79 7.59
C ARG A 53 -21.39 17.10 6.23
N THR A 54 -20.33 17.31 5.46
CA THR A 54 -20.03 16.46 4.31
C THR A 54 -19.04 15.39 4.75
N GLN A 55 -19.49 14.13 4.76
CA GLN A 55 -18.58 12.99 4.87
C GLN A 55 -17.90 12.81 3.52
N HIS A 56 -16.59 12.99 3.48
CA HIS A 56 -15.77 12.62 2.33
C HIS A 56 -14.93 11.40 2.71
N ASN A 57 -15.11 10.31 1.98
CA ASN A 57 -14.25 9.14 2.09
C ASN A 57 -13.00 9.43 1.26
N VAL A 58 -11.88 9.65 1.94
CA VAL A 58 -10.59 9.86 1.27
C VAL A 58 -9.87 8.52 1.24
N SER A 59 -9.70 7.98 0.04
CA SER A 59 -8.90 6.78 -0.19
C SER A 59 -7.48 7.15 -0.65
N LYS A 60 -6.47 6.49 -0.08
CA LYS A 60 -5.06 6.62 -0.48
C LYS A 60 -4.50 5.25 -0.83
N MET A 61 -3.65 5.22 -1.85
CA MET A 61 -2.95 4.02 -2.30
C MET A 61 -1.48 4.08 -1.90
N TYR A 62 -0.96 2.96 -1.41
CA TYR A 62 0.43 2.78 -1.02
C TYR A 62 1.00 1.54 -1.70
N THR A 63 2.26 1.63 -2.14
CA THR A 63 2.99 0.53 -2.78
C THR A 63 4.16 0.08 -1.91
N PHE A 64 4.40 -1.23 -1.89
CA PHE A 64 5.45 -1.89 -1.12
C PHE A 64 6.11 -3.00 -1.94
N SER A 65 7.30 -3.44 -1.53
CA SER A 65 7.96 -4.62 -2.13
C SER A 65 7.14 -5.88 -1.93
N HIS A 66 6.58 -6.04 -0.72
CA HIS A 66 5.62 -7.09 -0.39
C HIS A 66 4.79 -6.71 0.86
N ILE A 67 3.55 -7.20 0.91
CA ILE A 67 2.57 -6.99 1.98
C ILE A 67 2.18 -8.34 2.56
N PHE A 68 2.48 -8.50 3.84
CA PHE A 68 2.05 -9.64 4.66
C PHE A 68 0.67 -9.35 5.26
N GLY A 69 -0.33 -10.14 4.85
CA GLY A 69 -1.68 -10.08 5.39
C GLY A 69 -1.76 -10.50 6.87
N PRO A 70 -2.94 -10.33 7.50
CA PRO A 70 -3.13 -10.63 8.92
C PRO A 70 -2.81 -12.08 9.30
N ASP A 71 -3.07 -13.03 8.40
CA ASP A 71 -2.82 -14.46 8.64
C ASP A 71 -1.35 -14.87 8.44
N SER A 72 -0.46 -13.91 8.15
CA SER A 72 0.95 -14.19 7.89
C SER A 72 1.70 -14.51 9.17
N SER A 73 2.39 -15.64 9.13
CA SER A 73 3.32 -16.08 10.16
C SER A 73 4.62 -15.26 10.12
N GLN A 74 5.48 -15.42 11.13
CA GLN A 74 6.82 -14.83 11.11
C GLN A 74 7.80 -15.62 10.22
N LYS A 75 7.53 -16.91 10.04
CA LYS A 75 8.28 -17.79 9.15
C LYS A 75 7.80 -17.62 7.72
#